data_AF-A0A2I0A9I6-F1
#
_entry.id   AF-A0A2I0A9I6-F1
#
_cell.length_a   1.000
_cell.length_b   1.000
_cell.length_c   1.000
_cell.angle_alpha   90.00
_cell.angle_beta   90.00
_cell.angle_gamma   90.00
#
_symmetry.space_group_name_H-M   'P 1'
#
loop_
_entity.id
_entity.type
_entity.pdbx_description
1 polymer ?
#
loop_
_entity_poly.entity_id
_entity_poly.type
_entity_poly.pdbx_seq_one_letter_code
_entity_poly.pdbx_strand_id
1 'polypeptide(L)'
;MAFLASPASHISKVAHVLALTAAILVIVWVVHYGGGANLNSVNADLIFNVHPLVMTLCFIIVTGEAIMAYKTIPSRKSVQKRAHMMLQLLALGLGILGVYAAFKYHRESQVPNMYSLHSWLGICTISLFALQPNQRESTAYIVENCSE
;
A
#
# COMPACT_ATOMS: atom_id res chain seq x y z
N MET A 1 -27.67 -12.90 11.15
CA MET A 1 -27.35 -13.35 9.77
C MET A 1 -27.96 -12.42 8.70
N ALA A 2 -27.96 -11.09 8.89
CA ALA A 2 -28.49 -10.13 7.90
C ALA A 2 -27.38 -9.39 7.11
N PHE A 3 -26.13 -9.85 7.20
CA PHE A 3 -24.97 -9.17 6.64
C PHE A 3 -24.65 -9.57 5.19
N LEU A 4 -25.40 -10.53 4.61
CA LEU A 4 -25.04 -11.14 3.33
C LEU A 4 -25.57 -10.42 2.08
N ALA A 5 -26.45 -9.42 2.22
CA ALA A 5 -27.11 -8.79 1.07
C ALA A 5 -27.22 -7.25 1.17
N SER A 6 -26.15 -6.57 1.60
CA SER A 6 -26.02 -5.12 1.39
C SER A 6 -25.22 -4.86 0.10
N PRO A 7 -25.55 -3.86 -0.73
CA PRO A 7 -24.76 -3.46 -1.90
C PRO A 7 -23.26 -3.27 -1.58
N ALA A 8 -22.95 -2.81 -0.37
CA ALA A 8 -21.59 -2.66 0.13
C ALA A 8 -20.80 -3.98 0.17
N SER A 9 -21.47 -5.11 0.42
CA SER A 9 -20.83 -6.43 0.45
C SER A 9 -20.43 -6.93 -0.95
N HIS A 10 -21.18 -6.55 -1.99
CA HIS A 10 -20.86 -6.91 -3.37
C HIS A 10 -19.63 -6.14 -3.85
N ILE A 11 -19.56 -4.85 -3.53
CA ILE A 11 -18.41 -4.00 -3.89
C ILE A 11 -17.13 -4.50 -3.23
N SER A 12 -17.15 -4.83 -1.93
CA SER A 12 -15.99 -5.40 -1.25
C SER A 12 -15.56 -6.73 -1.86
N LYS A 13 -16.49 -7.63 -2.18
CA LYS A 13 -16.17 -8.91 -2.85
C LYS A 13 -15.48 -8.69 -4.20
N VAL A 14 -16.01 -7.77 -5.02
CA VAL A 14 -15.39 -7.41 -6.31
C VAL A 14 -13.99 -6.85 -6.10
N ALA A 15 -13.80 -5.95 -5.13
CA ALA A 15 -12.50 -5.38 -4.79
C ALA A 15 -11.49 -6.47 -4.38
N HIS A 16 -11.87 -7.43 -3.54
CA HIS A 16 -10.99 -8.54 -3.14
C HIS A 16 -10.63 -9.44 -4.33
N VAL A 17 -11.57 -9.74 -5.23
CA VAL A 17 -11.30 -10.54 -6.44
C VAL A 17 -10.31 -9.82 -7.35
N LEU A 18 -10.49 -8.51 -7.56
CA LEU A 18 -9.56 -7.70 -8.35
C LEU A 18 -8.18 -7.61 -7.69
N ALA A 19 -8.12 -7.41 -6.37
CA ALA A 19 -6.86 -7.37 -5.62
C ALA A 19 -6.12 -8.71 -5.69
N LEU A 20 -6.83 -9.84 -5.54
CA LEU A 20 -6.26 -11.17 -5.70
C LEU A 20 -5.74 -11.40 -7.12
N THR A 21 -6.50 -10.98 -8.13
CA THR A 21 -6.09 -11.09 -9.53
C THR A 21 -4.83 -10.28 -9.80
N ALA A 22 -4.78 -9.02 -9.33
CA ALA A 22 -3.60 -8.17 -9.45
C ALA A 22 -2.38 -8.75 -8.73
N ALA A 23 -2.57 -9.33 -7.54
CA ALA A 23 -1.51 -10.01 -6.79
C ALA A 23 -0.94 -11.19 -7.58
N ILE A 24 -1.80 -12.06 -8.12
CA ILE A 24 -1.38 -13.21 -8.92
C ILE A 24 -0.62 -12.76 -10.16
N LEU A 25 -1.13 -11.76 -10.89
CA LEU A 25 -0.49 -11.25 -12.09
C LEU A 25 0.91 -10.69 -11.80
N VAL A 26 1.08 -9.91 -10.72
CA VAL A 26 2.40 -9.37 -10.34
C VAL A 26 3.35 -10.47 -9.89
N ILE A 27 2.88 -11.46 -9.13
CA ILE A 27 3.71 -12.60 -8.69
C ILE A 27 4.15 -13.43 -9.91
N VAL A 28 3.23 -13.75 -10.82
CA VAL A 28 3.54 -14.48 -12.06
C VAL A 28 4.51 -13.69 -12.91
N TRP A 29 4.31 -12.37 -13.03
CA TRP A 29 5.23 -11.52 -13.76
C TRP A 29 6.65 -11.57 -13.17
N VAL A 30 6.80 -11.39 -11.85
CA VAL A 30 8.12 -11.43 -11.19
C VAL A 30 8.78 -12.80 -11.29
N VAL A 31 8.05 -13.89 -11.05
CA VAL A 31 8.63 -15.25 -10.98
C VAL A 31 8.88 -15.82 -12.38
N HIS A 32 7.94 -15.68 -13.30
CA HIS A 32 8.01 -16.32 -14.61
C HIS A 32 8.72 -15.46 -15.66
N TYR A 33 8.45 -14.15 -15.68
CA TYR A 33 8.99 -13.24 -16.71
C TYR A 33 10.16 -12.40 -16.20
N GLY A 34 10.16 -12.04 -14.91
CA GLY A 34 11.18 -11.19 -14.28
C GLY A 34 12.41 -11.94 -13.77
N GLY A 35 12.40 -13.27 -13.76
CA GLY A 35 13.52 -14.08 -13.24
C GLY A 35 13.67 -14.04 -11.72
N GLY A 36 12.65 -13.57 -10.99
CA GLY A 36 12.61 -13.47 -9.54
C GLY A 36 12.79 -12.05 -9.00
N ALA A 37 12.84 -11.94 -7.66
CA ALA A 37 13.06 -10.68 -6.95
C ALA A 37 14.14 -10.89 -5.90
N ASN A 38 15.21 -10.11 -5.97
CA ASN A 38 16.31 -10.18 -5.03
C ASN A 38 16.94 -8.80 -4.83
N LEU A 39 16.81 -8.26 -3.62
CA LEU A 39 17.30 -6.93 -3.27
C LEU A 39 18.83 -6.86 -3.24
N ASN A 40 19.54 -7.98 -3.09
CA ASN A 40 21.00 -8.05 -2.96
C ASN A 40 21.65 -8.82 -4.12
N SER A 41 21.04 -8.75 -5.31
CA SER A 41 21.58 -9.34 -6.53
C SER A 41 22.62 -8.44 -7.19
N VAL A 42 23.54 -9.03 -7.96
CA VAL A 42 24.42 -8.30 -8.90
C VAL A 42 23.63 -7.82 -10.12
N ASN A 43 22.58 -8.57 -10.50
CA ASN A 43 21.70 -8.20 -11.60
C ASN A 43 20.70 -7.14 -11.12
N ALA A 44 20.82 -5.92 -11.65
CA ALA A 44 19.98 -4.80 -11.27
C ALA A 44 18.49 -5.05 -11.55
N ASP A 45 18.15 -5.77 -12.61
CA ASP A 45 16.75 -6.09 -12.96
C ASP A 45 16.01 -6.88 -11.85
N LEU A 46 16.72 -7.77 -11.14
CA LEU A 46 16.15 -8.51 -10.00
C LEU A 46 15.89 -7.59 -8.79
N ILE A 47 16.68 -6.53 -8.64
CA ILE A 47 16.46 -5.50 -7.62
C ILE A 47 15.24 -4.67 -8.02
N PHE A 48 15.11 -4.31 -9.29
CA PHE A 48 13.97 -3.56 -9.79
C PHE A 48 12.66 -4.32 -9.56
N ASN A 49 12.61 -5.63 -9.80
CA ASN A 49 11.40 -6.44 -9.60
C ASN A 49 10.85 -6.40 -8.16
N VAL A 50 11.68 -6.09 -7.16
CA VAL A 50 11.23 -5.89 -5.77
C VAL A 50 10.33 -4.64 -5.66
N HIS A 51 10.62 -3.58 -6.42
CA HIS A 51 9.84 -2.33 -6.40
C HIS A 51 8.35 -2.54 -6.76
N PRO A 52 7.97 -3.00 -7.96
CA PRO A 52 6.58 -3.22 -8.33
C PRO A 52 5.91 -4.32 -7.51
N LEU A 53 6.65 -5.33 -7.05
CA LEU A 53 6.12 -6.37 -6.15
C LEU A 53 5.67 -5.77 -4.81
N VAL A 54 6.57 -5.04 -4.13
CA VAL A 54 6.28 -4.43 -2.84
C VAL A 54 5.26 -3.30 -2.99
N MET A 55 5.35 -2.46 -4.02
CA MET A 55 4.37 -1.40 -4.25
C MET A 55 2.96 -1.95 -4.52
N THR A 56 2.82 -3.04 -5.27
CA THR A 56 1.49 -3.60 -5.54
C THR A 56 0.94 -4.36 -4.34
N LEU A 57 1.70 -5.34 -3.84
CA LEU A 57 1.22 -6.25 -2.79
C LEU A 57 1.09 -5.54 -1.44
N CYS A 58 2.04 -4.68 -1.11
CA CYS A 58 2.15 -4.12 0.23
C CYS A 58 1.64 -2.68 0.33
N PHE A 59 1.81 -1.86 -0.72
CA PHE A 59 1.29 -0.49 -0.67
C PHE A 59 -0.16 -0.43 -1.17
N ILE A 60 -0.46 -0.93 -2.37
CA ILE A 60 -1.81 -0.82 -2.95
C ILE A 60 -2.81 -1.73 -2.22
N ILE A 61 -2.55 -3.04 -2.12
CA ILE A 61 -3.51 -4.00 -1.57
C ILE A 61 -3.75 -3.75 -0.07
N VAL A 62 -2.69 -3.61 0.73
CA VAL A 62 -2.84 -3.37 2.19
C VAL A 62 -3.54 -2.05 2.47
N THR A 63 -3.25 -0.99 1.71
CA THR A 63 -3.98 0.29 1.82
C THR A 63 -5.47 0.12 1.49
N GLY A 64 -5.79 -0.64 0.44
CA GLY A 64 -7.17 -0.96 0.07
C GLY A 64 -7.92 -1.69 1.19
N GLU A 65 -7.30 -2.72 1.77
CA GLU A 65 -7.83 -3.46 2.92
C GLU A 65 -8.00 -2.55 4.15
N ALA A 66 -7.03 -1.67 4.42
CA ALA A 66 -7.10 -0.72 5.51
C ALA A 66 -8.32 0.21 5.37
N ILE A 67 -8.56 0.75 4.17
CA ILE A 67 -9.71 1.63 3.89
C ILE A 67 -11.04 0.87 4.09
N MET A 68 -11.10 -0.39 3.65
CA MET A 68 -12.30 -1.23 3.80
C MET A 68 -12.53 -1.75 5.23
N ALA A 69 -11.52 -1.72 6.11
CA ALA A 69 -11.58 -2.25 7.48
C ALA A 69 -12.79 -1.76 8.30
N TYR A 70 -13.24 -0.51 8.09
CA TYR A 70 -14.42 0.05 8.77
C TYR A 70 -15.75 -0.62 8.38
N LYS A 71 -15.79 -1.30 7.24
CA LYS A 71 -16.96 -2.00 6.71
C LYS A 71 -16.82 -3.52 6.78
N THR A 72 -15.61 -4.05 6.67
CA THR A 72 -15.36 -5.49 6.64
C THR A 72 -15.20 -6.11 8.03
N ILE A 73 -14.72 -5.36 9.03
CA ILE A 73 -14.51 -5.87 10.39
C ILE A 73 -15.74 -5.55 11.25
N PRO A 74 -16.55 -6.54 11.69
CA PRO A 74 -17.66 -6.31 12.60
C PRO A 74 -17.14 -6.13 14.04
N SER A 75 -16.62 -4.94 14.35
CA SER A 75 -16.07 -4.63 15.68
C SER A 75 -16.43 -3.20 16.10
N ARG A 76 -16.04 -2.83 17.33
CA ARG A 76 -16.24 -1.47 17.86
C ARG A 76 -15.44 -0.47 17.02
N LYS A 77 -15.96 0.75 16.85
CA LYS A 77 -15.32 1.82 16.07
C LYS A 77 -13.88 2.11 16.50
N SER A 78 -13.57 2.02 17.80
CA SER A 78 -12.22 2.21 18.32
C SER A 78 -11.24 1.14 17.81
N VAL A 79 -11.67 -0.12 17.74
CA VAL A 79 -10.88 -1.23 17.21
C VAL A 79 -10.67 -1.09 15.70
N GLN A 80 -11.72 -0.73 14.97
CA GLN A 80 -11.64 -0.47 13.52
C GLN A 80 -10.68 0.69 13.21
N LYS A 81 -10.73 1.78 14.00
CA LYS A 81 -9.81 2.92 13.86
C LYS A 81 -8.36 2.49 14.09
N ARG A 82 -8.10 1.71 15.15
CA ARG A 82 -6.75 1.21 15.42
C ARG A 82 -6.25 0.28 14.30
N ALA A 83 -7.08 -0.65 13.83
CA ALA A 83 -6.73 -1.54 12.72
C ALA A 83 -6.42 -0.76 11.44
N HIS A 84 -7.26 0.23 11.09
CA HIS A 84 -7.03 1.12 9.95
C HIS A 84 -5.68 1.85 10.08
N MET A 85 -5.40 2.46 11.23
CA MET A 85 -4.14 3.20 11.44
C MET A 85 -2.91 2.28 11.35
N MET A 86 -2.96 1.10 11.96
CA MET A 86 -1.84 0.15 11.93
C MET A 86 -1.57 -0.38 10.51
N LEU A 87 -2.62 -0.71 9.75
CA LEU A 87 -2.47 -1.17 8.38
C LEU A 87 -1.94 -0.07 7.46
N GLN A 88 -2.37 1.17 7.62
CA GLN A 88 -1.83 2.30 6.87
C GLN A 88 -0.35 2.57 7.22
N LEU A 89 0.03 2.47 8.49
CA LEU A 89 1.42 2.64 8.91
C LEU A 89 2.31 1.52 8.32
N LEU A 90 1.84 0.28 8.33
CA LEU A 90 2.53 -0.85 7.70
C LEU A 90 2.69 -0.63 6.19
N ALA A 91 1.61 -0.19 5.51
CA ALA A 91 1.65 0.11 4.09
C ALA A 91 2.66 1.22 3.78
N LEU A 92 2.73 2.29 4.58
CA LEU A 92 3.72 3.36 4.42
C LEU A 92 5.16 2.83 4.56
N GLY A 93 5.45 2.03 5.60
CA GLY A 93 6.77 1.43 5.79
C GLY A 93 7.20 0.55 4.62
N LEU A 94 6.27 -0.26 4.09
CA LEU A 94 6.53 -1.11 2.93
C LEU A 94 6.62 -0.28 1.63
N GLY A 95 5.88 0.82 1.50
CA GLY A 95 6.00 1.76 0.39
C GLY A 95 7.38 2.43 0.34
N ILE A 96 7.92 2.81 1.50
CA ILE A 96 9.29 3.33 1.62
C ILE A 96 10.32 2.28 1.16
N LEU A 97 10.13 1.00 1.54
CA LEU A 97 10.98 -0.10 1.07
C LEU A 97 10.90 -0.28 -0.45
N GLY A 98 9.71 -0.17 -1.04
CA GLY A 98 9.51 -0.21 -2.49
C GLY A 98 10.29 0.91 -3.19
N VAL A 99 10.20 2.15 -2.69
CA VAL A 99 10.98 3.28 -3.23
C VAL A 99 12.47 3.07 -3.06
N TYR A 100 12.92 2.59 -1.91
CA TYR A 100 14.32 2.26 -1.67
C TYR A 100 14.85 1.27 -2.73
N ALA A 101 14.09 0.23 -3.08
CA ALA A 101 14.47 -0.71 -4.12
C ALA A 101 14.66 -0.03 -5.50
N ALA A 102 13.79 0.92 -5.86
CA ALA A 102 13.92 1.67 -7.11
C ALA A 102 15.16 2.59 -7.13
N PHE A 103 15.45 3.28 -6.03
CA PHE A 103 16.68 4.10 -5.92
C PHE A 103 17.94 3.24 -5.94
N LYS A 104 17.90 2.05 -5.32
CA LYS A 104 18.99 1.07 -5.40
C LYS A 104 19.20 0.63 -6.85
N TYR A 105 18.14 0.28 -7.57
CA TYR A 105 18.22 -0.08 -8.98
C TYR A 105 18.88 1.03 -9.84
N HIS A 106 18.48 2.29 -9.69
CA HIS A 106 19.09 3.40 -10.44
C HIS A 106 20.57 3.57 -10.12
N ARG A 107 20.98 3.38 -8.85
CA ARG A 107 22.38 3.43 -8.44
C ARG A 107 23.20 2.32 -9.11
N GLU A 108 22.72 1.07 -9.06
CA GLU A 108 23.42 -0.07 -9.65
C GLU A 108 23.44 0.03 -11.20
N SER A 109 22.39 0.59 -11.80
CA SER A 109 22.25 0.74 -13.26
C SER A 109 22.85 2.03 -13.82
N GLN A 110 23.43 2.89 -12.97
CA GLN A 110 24.00 4.20 -13.35
C GLN A 110 23.00 5.11 -14.10
N VAL A 111 21.71 5.01 -13.79
CA VAL A 111 20.64 5.84 -14.38
C VAL A 111 20.37 7.03 -13.45
N PRO A 112 20.17 8.25 -13.97
CA PRO A 112 19.81 9.39 -13.15
C PRO A 112 18.51 9.13 -12.39
N ASN A 113 18.44 9.59 -11.13
CA ASN A 113 17.22 9.48 -10.33
C ASN A 113 16.18 10.53 -10.77
N MET A 114 14.91 10.22 -10.53
CA MET A 114 13.79 11.18 -10.63
C MET A 114 13.60 11.88 -11.99
N TYR A 115 14.00 11.25 -13.11
CA TYR A 115 13.81 11.84 -14.44
C TYR A 115 12.42 11.58 -15.04
N SER A 116 11.68 10.59 -14.51
CA SER A 116 10.39 10.18 -15.06
C SER A 116 9.21 10.79 -14.30
N LEU A 117 8.12 11.08 -15.01
CA LEU A 117 6.86 11.56 -14.39
C LEU A 117 6.32 10.57 -13.33
N HIS A 118 6.51 9.26 -13.54
CA HIS A 118 6.14 8.24 -12.57
C HIS A 118 6.82 8.44 -11.20
N SER A 119 8.13 8.75 -11.21
CA SER A 119 8.89 8.96 -9.97
C SER A 119 8.46 10.22 -9.21
N TRP A 120 8.06 11.28 -9.94
CA TRP A 120 7.52 12.50 -9.33
C TRP A 120 6.18 12.22 -8.66
N LEU A 121 5.25 11.57 -9.38
CA LEU A 121 3.96 11.18 -8.83
C LEU A 121 4.11 10.21 -7.65
N GLY A 122 5.07 9.28 -7.70
CA GLY A 122 5.37 8.35 -6.61
C GLY A 122 5.82 9.06 -5.33
N ILE A 123 6.79 9.97 -5.44
CA ILE A 123 7.27 10.78 -4.30
C ILE A 123 6.14 11.64 -3.74
N CYS A 124 5.36 12.31 -4.59
CA CYS A 124 4.20 13.09 -4.16
C CYS A 124 3.18 12.21 -3.41
N THR A 125 2.86 11.03 -3.94
CA THR A 125 1.90 10.10 -3.33
C THR A 125 2.36 9.64 -1.96
N ILE A 126 3.62 9.23 -1.80
CA ILE A 126 4.14 8.77 -0.51
C ILE A 126 4.22 9.92 0.50
N SER A 127 4.57 11.12 0.04
CA SER A 127 4.60 12.32 0.89
C SER A 127 3.19 12.66 1.41
N LEU A 128 2.18 12.65 0.54
CA LEU A 128 0.79 12.85 0.94
C LEU A 128 0.29 11.72 1.85
N PHE A 129 0.67 10.48 1.57
CA PHE A 129 0.29 9.33 2.39
C PHE A 129 0.91 9.38 3.79
N ALA A 130 2.12 9.92 3.94
CA ALA A 130 2.74 10.14 5.25
C ALA A 130 2.07 11.27 6.06
N LEU A 131 1.51 12.28 5.37
CA LEU A 131 0.79 13.39 6.01
C LEU A 131 -0.65 13.03 6.42
N GLN A 132 -1.28 12.10 5.69
CA GLN A 132 -2.67 11.70 5.88
C GLN A 132 -3.02 11.17 7.30
N PRO A 133 -2.17 10.35 7.97
CA PRO A 133 -2.43 9.88 9.33
C PRO A 133 -2.49 11.00 10.37
N ASN A 134 -1.60 12.00 10.25
CA ASN A 134 -1.50 13.10 11.22
C ASN A 134 -2.78 13.96 11.28
N GLN A 135 -3.48 14.12 10.16
CA GLN A 135 -4.70 14.94 10.13
C GLN A 135 -5.87 14.31 10.89
N ARG A 136 -5.91 12.98 11.03
CA ARG A 136 -7.01 12.28 11.71
C ARG A 136 -6.89 12.25 13.23
N GLU A 137 -5.67 12.33 13.76
CA GLU A 137 -5.43 12.44 15.21
C GLU A 137 -5.72 13.85 15.72
N SER A 138 -5.31 14.91 14.99
CA SER A 138 -5.62 16.30 15.37
C SER A 138 -7.12 16.58 15.44
N THR A 139 -7.92 16.07 14.49
CA THR A 139 -9.39 16.23 14.55
C THR A 139 -10.03 15.41 15.68
N ALA A 140 -9.48 14.25 16.02
CA ALA A 140 -10.02 13.43 17.11
C ALA A 140 -9.74 14.09 18.47
N TYR A 141 -8.51 14.60 18.66
CA TYR A 141 -8.13 15.36 19.84
C TYR A 141 -8.98 16.63 20.00
N ILE A 142 -9.20 17.41 18.93
CA ILE A 142 -10.02 18.62 18.99
C ILE A 142 -11.48 18.32 19.35
N VAL A 143 -12.06 17.23 18.84
CA VAL A 143 -13.45 16.86 19.16
C VAL A 143 -13.59 16.36 20.60
N GLU A 144 -12.64 15.56 21.10
CA GLU A 144 -12.65 15.07 22.49
C GLU A 144 -12.49 16.22 23.49
N ASN A 145 -11.64 17.21 23.18
CA ASN A 145 -11.37 18.38 24.02
C ASN A 145 -12.39 19.52 23.86
N CYS A 146 -13.37 19.39 22.97
CA CYS A 146 -14.47 20.36 22.79
C CYS A 146 -15.81 19.81 23.32
N SER A 147 -15.81 18.55 23.79
CA SER A 147 -16.94 17.92 24.47
C SER A 147 -16.85 17.96 26.00
N GLU A 148 -15.87 18.67 26.56
CA GLU A 148 -15.78 19.09 27.96
C GLU A 148 -16.12 20.58 28.10
#